data_AF-A0A7X8ZJ58-F1
#
_entry.id   AF-A0A7X8ZJ58-F1
#
_cell.length_a   1.000
_cell.length_b   1.000
_cell.length_c   1.000
_cell.angle_alpha   90.00
_cell.angle_beta   90.00
_cell.angle_gamma   90.00
#
_symmetry.space_group_name_H-M   'P 1'
#
loop_
_entity.id
_entity.type
_entity.pdbx_description
1 polymer ?
#
loop_
_entity_poly.entity_id
_entity_poly.type
_entity_poly.pdbx_seq_one_letter_code
_entity_poly.pdbx_strand_id
1 'polypeptide(L)' 'MMNILFIGAGKMATALAGGLVRNKVFPFDNIAACDISAAARESFSAATGLPCQDNP' A
#
# COMPACT_ATOMS: atom_id res chain seq x y z
N MET A 1 8.97 -0.21 -16.83
CA MET A 1 8.82 -1.02 -15.59
C MET A 1 7.43 -0.72 -15.02
N MET A 2 6.72 -1.72 -14.49
CA MET A 2 5.34 -1.57 -14.01
C MET A 2 5.33 -1.28 -12.50
N ASN A 3 4.45 -0.38 -12.06
CA ASN A 3 4.24 -0.03 -10.65
C ASN A 3 2.78 -0.28 -10.26
N ILE A 4 2.53 -0.61 -8.99
CA ILE A 4 1.19 -0.76 -8.43
C ILE A 4 0.97 0.38 -7.44
N LEU A 5 -0.06 1.20 -7.71
CA LEU A 5 -0.55 2.20 -6.78
C LEU A 5 -1.98 1.85 -6.35
N PHE A 6 -2.20 1.68 -5.06
CA PHE A 6 -3.54 1.56 -4.50
C PHE A 6 -4.12 2.96 -4.21
N ILE A 7 -5.21 3.31 -4.89
CA ILE A 7 -6.00 4.50 -4.54
C ILE A 7 -6.95 4.10 -3.41
N GLY A 8 -6.62 4.53 -2.20
CA GLY A 8 -7.22 4.12 -0.93
C GLY A 8 -6.30 3.19 -0.13
N ALA A 9 -6.32 3.35 1.19
CA ALA A 9 -5.50 2.62 2.17
C ALA A 9 -6.35 1.83 3.19
N GLY A 10 -7.62 1.58 2.86
CA GLY A 10 -8.53 0.79 3.68
C GLY A 10 -8.24 -0.71 3.68
N LYS A 11 -9.08 -1.48 4.40
CA LYS A 11 -8.90 -2.92 4.66
C LYS A 11 -8.58 -3.76 3.42
N MET A 12 -9.24 -3.48 2.29
CA MET A 12 -9.00 -4.21 1.03
C MET A 12 -7.61 -3.94 0.46
N ALA A 13 -7.20 -2.68 0.37
CA ALA A 13 -5.87 -2.31 -0.12
C ALA A 13 -4.79 -2.91 0.78
N THR A 14 -4.94 -2.81 2.09
CA THR A 14 -4.02 -3.41 3.07
C THR A 14 -3.92 -4.93 2.90
N ALA A 15 -5.03 -5.63 2.74
CA ALA A 15 -5.04 -7.09 2.57
C ALA A 15 -4.36 -7.53 1.27
N LEU A 16 -4.66 -6.85 0.16
CA LEU A 16 -4.06 -7.13 -1.14
C LEU A 16 -2.56 -6.81 -1.14
N ALA A 17 -2.18 -5.60 -0.75
CA ALA A 17 -0.78 -5.18 -0.71
C ALA A 17 0.06 -6.04 0.25
N GLY A 18 -0.46 -6.33 1.44
CA GLY A 18 0.18 -7.25 2.39
C GLY A 18 0.29 -8.69 1.86
N GLY A 19 -0.68 -9.14 1.05
CA GLY A 19 -0.59 -10.40 0.32
C GLY A 19 0.55 -10.40 -0.71
N LEU A 20 0.66 -9.35 -1.51
CA LEU A 20 1.71 -9.19 -2.54
C LEU A 20 3.11 -9.18 -1.92
N VAL A 21 3.30 -8.41 -0.83
CA VAL A 21 4.57 -8.30 -0.10
C VAL A 21 4.97 -9.65 0.49
N ARG A 22 4.07 -10.30 1.25
CA ARG A 22 4.38 -11.59 1.91
C ARG A 22 4.74 -12.69 0.92
N ASN A 23 4.09 -12.71 -0.24
CA ASN A 23 4.33 -13.73 -1.27
C ASN A 23 5.39 -13.31 -2.30
N LYS A 24 6.00 -12.12 -2.17
CA LYS A 24 7.02 -11.59 -3.08
C LYS A 24 6.59 -11.61 -4.56
N VAL A 25 5.32 -11.32 -4.81
CA VAL A 25 4.72 -11.33 -6.17
C VAL A 25 5.19 -10.14 -7.00
N PHE A 26 5.55 -9.04 -6.35
CA PHE A 26 6.02 -7.81 -6.98
C PHE A 26 7.20 -7.22 -6.20
N PRO A 27 8.13 -6.50 -6.84
CA PRO A 27 9.18 -5.78 -6.13
C PRO A 27 8.57 -4.82 -5.12
N PHE A 28 9.09 -4.85 -3.89
CA PHE A 28 8.59 -4.05 -2.77
C PHE A 28 8.57 -2.55 -3.11
N ASP A 29 9.65 -2.06 -3.73
CA ASP A 29 9.84 -0.65 -4.11
C ASP A 29 8.90 -0.18 -5.23
N ASN A 30 8.15 -1.10 -5.85
CA ASN A 30 7.20 -0.80 -6.92
C ASN A 30 5.73 -0.83 -6.46
N ILE A 31 5.48 -0.93 -5.15
CA ILE A 31 4.13 -0.91 -4.58
C ILE A 31 3.99 0.30 -3.65
N ALA A 32 2.93 1.09 -3.84
CA ALA A 32 2.58 2.19 -2.96
C ALA A 32 1.06 2.29 -2.79
N ALA A 33 0.62 3.12 -1.85
CA ALA A 33 -0.78 3.52 -1.72
C ALA A 33 -0.91 5.04 -1.54
N CYS A 34 -2.10 5.57 -1.78
CA CYS A 34 -2.45 6.92 -1.33
C CYS A 34 -3.84 6.96 -0.71
N ASP A 35 -4.04 7.80 0.31
CA ASP A 35 -5.34 8.00 0.95
C ASP A 35 -5.39 9.39 1.61
N ILE A 36 -6.52 10.09 1.52
CA ILE A 36 -6.68 11.41 2.14
C ILE A 36 -6.66 11.34 3.67
N SER A 37 -7.10 10.21 4.25
CA SER A 37 -7.16 9.98 5.68
C SER A 37 -5.78 9.61 6.25
N ALA A 38 -5.21 10.47 7.09
CA ALA A 38 -3.93 10.20 7.76
C ALA A 38 -3.94 8.87 8.54
N ALA A 39 -5.03 8.59 9.27
CA ALA A 39 -5.16 7.35 10.03
C ALA A 39 -5.15 6.10 9.15
N ALA A 40 -5.73 6.17 7.95
CA ALA A 40 -5.71 5.07 6.99
C ALA A 40 -4.29 4.83 6.44
N ARG A 41 -3.57 5.91 6.11
CA ARG A 41 -2.17 5.83 5.66
C ARG A 41 -1.27 5.19 6.71
N GLU A 42 -1.34 5.67 7.95
CA GLU A 42 -0.57 5.14 9.07
C GLU A 42 -0.86 3.65 9.31
N SER A 43 -2.15 3.27 9.32
CA SER A 43 -2.56 1.88 9.51
C SER A 43 -2.08 0.97 8.39
N PHE A 44 -2.14 1.43 7.13
CA PHE A 44 -1.66 0.68 5.97
C PHE A 44 -0.15 0.49 5.99
N SER A 45 0.61 1.56 6.22
CA SER A 45 2.07 1.50 6.28
C SER A 45 2.54 0.64 7.45
N ALA A 46 1.89 0.72 8.62
CA ALA A 46 2.18 -0.16 9.75
C ALA A 46 1.93 -1.65 9.43
N ALA A 47 0.85 -1.97 8.70
CA ALA A 47 0.48 -3.34 8.41
C ALA A 47 1.26 -3.98 7.25
N THR A 48 1.74 -3.17 6.30
CA THR A 48 2.35 -3.67 5.04
C THR A 48 3.84 -3.34 4.91
N GLY A 49 4.32 -2.32 5.63
CA GLY A 49 5.64 -1.72 5.45
C GLY A 49 5.76 -0.79 4.25
N LEU A 50 4.72 -0.68 3.42
CA LEU A 50 4.76 0.07 2.16
C LEU A 50 4.49 1.58 2.38
N PRO A 51 5.00 2.44 1.50
CA PRO A 51 4.73 3.88 1.56
C PRO A 51 3.26 4.18 1.28
N CYS A 52 2.71 5.14 2.02
CA CYS A 52 1.37 5.66 1.78
C CYS A 52 1.32 7.18 1.93
N GLN A 53 0.96 7.88 0.86
CA GLN A 53 0.93 9.35 0.78
C GLN A 53 -0.49 9.90 0.61
N ASP A 54 -0.68 11.21 0.73
CA ASP A 54 -2.00 11.85 0.61
C ASP A 54 -2.46 12.04 -0.84
N ASN A 55 -1.54 11.99 -1.80
CA ASN A 55 -1.81 12.05 -3.24
C ASN A 55 -1.10 10.91 -4.02
N PRO A 56 -1.56 10.58 -5.24
CA PRO A 56 -0.94 9.55 -6.09
C PRO A 56 0.51 9.80 -6.49
#